data_AF-A0A918CXP1-F1
#
_entry.id   AF-A0A918CXP1-F1
#
_cell.length_a   1.000
_cell.length_b   1.000
_cell.length_c   1.000
_cell.angle_alpha   90.00
_cell.angle_beta   90.00
_cell.angle_gamma   90.00
#
_symmetry.space_group_name_H-M   'P 1'
#
loop_
_entity.id
_entity.type
_entity.pdbx_description
1 polymer ?
#
loop_
_entity_poly.entity_id
_entity_poly.type
_entity_poly.pdbx_seq_one_letter_code
_entity_poly.pdbx_strand_id
1 'polypeptide(L)'
;MLEAAERIFVSVTGYTSFDRDLSEKILMVVLKAVSAEQQEGYVRQLEAFADANRERLGQLYGTYGPGAPFADESRCFLAHQPESLVVCERLDAAPLWLEGVRSDELDAEVVLDRFSTLWRFGL
;
A
#
# COMPACT_ATOMS: atom_id res chain seq x y z
N MET A 1 -9.19 -9.76 0.09
CA MET A 1 -8.29 -8.64 0.43
C MET A 1 -7.75 -7.96 -0.82
N LEU A 2 -6.99 -8.67 -1.66
CA LEU A 2 -6.44 -8.11 -2.91
C LEU A 2 -7.51 -7.44 -3.78
N GLU A 3 -8.64 -8.10 -4.05
CA GLU A 3 -9.73 -7.53 -4.83
C GLU A 3 -10.29 -6.20 -4.28
N ALA A 4 -10.33 -6.05 -2.95
CA ALA A 4 -10.80 -4.81 -2.33
C ALA A 4 -9.77 -3.69 -2.48
N ALA A 5 -8.48 -4.01 -2.27
CA ALA A 5 -7.38 -3.08 -2.50
C ALA A 5 -7.30 -2.65 -3.97
N GLU A 6 -7.41 -3.59 -4.92
CA GLU A 6 -7.49 -3.31 -6.36
C GLU A 6 -8.64 -2.36 -6.69
N ARG A 7 -9.86 -2.68 -6.23
CA ARG A 7 -11.04 -1.85 -6.51
C ARG A 7 -10.89 -0.43 -5.96
N ILE A 8 -10.35 -0.27 -4.75
CA ILE A 8 -10.10 1.04 -4.16
C ILE A 8 -8.99 1.77 -4.94
N PHE A 9 -7.89 1.09 -5.26
CA PHE A 9 -6.79 1.66 -6.02
C PHE A 9 -7.26 2.21 -7.36
N VAL A 10 -7.98 1.39 -8.14
CA VAL A 10 -8.57 1.80 -9.42
C VAL A 10 -9.56 2.97 -9.25
N SER A 11 -10.35 2.99 -8.17
CA SER A 11 -11.29 4.08 -7.87
C SER A 11 -10.59 5.42 -7.59
N VAL A 12 -9.37 5.38 -7.03
CA VAL A 12 -8.59 6.59 -6.70
C VAL A 12 -7.67 7.01 -7.85
N THR A 13 -7.03 6.06 -8.53
CA THR A 13 -6.00 6.35 -9.55
C THR A 13 -6.51 6.26 -10.98
N GLY A 14 -7.61 5.53 -11.22
CA GLY A 14 -8.09 5.18 -12.56
C GLY A 14 -7.21 4.16 -13.30
N TYR A 15 -6.16 3.63 -12.65
CA TYR A 15 -5.14 2.79 -13.30
C TYR A 15 -5.39 1.30 -13.06
N THR A 16 -5.40 0.50 -14.12
CA THR A 16 -5.70 -0.94 -14.08
C THR A 16 -4.52 -1.83 -14.46
N SER A 17 -3.38 -1.24 -14.81
CA SER A 17 -2.20 -1.99 -15.29
C SER A 17 -1.20 -2.21 -14.15
N PHE A 18 -1.50 -3.14 -13.26
CA PHE A 18 -0.63 -3.54 -12.14
C PHE A 18 -0.29 -5.04 -12.21
N ASP A 19 0.79 -5.46 -11.56
CA ASP A 19 1.23 -6.86 -11.56
C ASP A 19 0.52 -7.62 -10.44
N ARG A 20 -0.59 -8.26 -10.79
CA ARG A 20 -1.45 -8.98 -9.83
C ARG A 20 -0.71 -10.09 -9.09
N ASP A 21 0.16 -10.85 -9.77
CA ASP A 21 0.88 -11.97 -9.16
C ASP A 21 1.90 -11.46 -8.13
N LEU A 22 2.54 -10.33 -8.43
CA LEU A 22 3.45 -9.66 -7.51
C LEU A 22 2.70 -9.00 -6.35
N SER A 23 1.56 -8.35 -6.62
CA SER A 23 0.67 -7.79 -5.58
C SER A 23 0.19 -8.86 -4.61
N GLU A 24 -0.16 -10.06 -5.09
CA GLU A 24 -0.58 -11.16 -4.22
C GLU A 24 0.57 -11.63 -3.31
N LYS A 25 1.78 -11.75 -3.84
CA LYS A 25 2.98 -12.10 -3.05
C LYS A 25 3.28 -11.06 -1.97
N ILE A 26 3.26 -9.78 -2.33
CA ILE A 26 3.53 -8.70 -1.39
C ILE A 26 2.43 -8.64 -0.32
N LEU A 27 1.16 -8.75 -0.71
CA LEU A 27 0.05 -8.81 0.24
C LEU A 27 0.18 -10.00 1.19
N MET A 28 0.63 -11.17 0.75
CA MET A 28 0.86 -12.29 1.66
C MET A 28 1.93 -11.95 2.71
N VAL A 29 3.03 -11.31 2.33
CA VAL A 29 4.08 -10.88 3.28
C VAL A 29 3.54 -9.83 4.26
N VAL A 30 2.81 -8.86 3.74
CA VAL A 30 2.20 -7.77 4.53
C VAL A 30 1.15 -8.34 5.51
N LEU A 31 0.29 -9.24 5.05
CA LEU A 31 -0.77 -9.86 5.85
C LEU A 31 -0.25 -10.89 6.86
N LYS A 32 0.92 -11.52 6.64
CA LYS A 32 1.57 -12.35 7.67
C LYS A 32 1.90 -11.55 8.93
N ALA A 33 2.16 -10.26 8.79
CA ALA A 33 2.40 -9.34 9.89
C ALA A 33 1.11 -8.71 10.46
N VAL A 34 -0.06 -9.04 9.89
CA VAL A 34 -1.37 -8.71 10.45
C VAL A 34 -1.88 -9.95 11.19
N SER A 35 -2.22 -9.80 12.47
CA SER A 35 -2.72 -10.93 13.26
C SER A 35 -3.99 -11.54 12.63
N ALA A 36 -4.18 -12.86 12.76
CA ALA A 36 -5.34 -13.55 12.19
C ALA A 36 -6.69 -12.96 12.66
N GLU A 37 -6.73 -12.43 13.88
CA GLU A 37 -7.90 -11.75 14.46
C GLU A 37 -8.19 -10.40 13.78
N GLN A 38 -7.17 -9.70 13.31
CA GLN A 38 -7.32 -8.46 12.54
C GLN A 38 -7.65 -8.71 11.07
N GLN A 39 -7.47 -9.93 10.56
CA GLN A 39 -7.84 -10.29 9.20
C GLN A 39 -9.37 -10.42 9.05
N GLU A 40 -10.09 -10.76 10.12
CA GLU A 40 -11.55 -10.77 10.15
C GLU A 40 -12.09 -9.32 10.12
N GLY A 41 -12.79 -8.96 9.05
CA GLY A 41 -13.29 -7.59 8.85
C GLY A 41 -12.27 -6.60 8.29
N TYR A 42 -11.05 -7.03 7.98
CA TYR A 42 -9.99 -6.15 7.46
C TYR A 42 -10.37 -5.44 6.16
N VAL A 43 -11.19 -6.08 5.31
CA VAL A 43 -11.75 -5.43 4.11
C VAL A 43 -12.52 -4.16 4.46
N ARG A 44 -13.40 -4.22 5.47
CA ARG A 44 -14.20 -3.06 5.89
C ARG A 44 -13.33 -1.97 6.51
N GLN A 45 -12.28 -2.38 7.24
CA GLN A 45 -11.30 -1.45 7.78
C GLN A 45 -10.55 -0.73 6.65
N LEU A 46 -10.14 -1.45 5.61
CA LEU A 46 -9.46 -0.86 4.46
C LEU A 46 -10.37 0.09 3.68
N GLU A 47 -11.64 -0.26 3.49
CA GLU A 47 -12.64 0.63 2.87
C GLU A 47 -12.82 1.91 3.70
N ALA A 48 -13.01 1.79 5.02
CA ALA A 48 -13.16 2.94 5.91
C ALA A 48 -11.91 3.82 5.94
N PHE A 49 -10.71 3.23 5.92
CA PHE A 49 -9.46 3.95 5.82
C PHE A 49 -9.36 4.73 4.51
N ALA A 50 -9.70 4.10 3.39
CA ALA A 50 -9.64 4.72 2.08
C ALA A 50 -10.62 5.89 1.94
N ASP A 51 -11.82 5.76 2.49
CA ASP A 51 -12.79 6.84 2.52
C ASP A 51 -12.32 7.99 3.42
N ALA A 52 -11.79 7.69 4.61
CA ALA A 52 -11.27 8.70 5.53
C ALA A 52 -10.02 9.44 5.01
N ASN A 53 -9.18 8.76 4.23
CA ASN A 53 -7.90 9.29 3.73
C ASN A 53 -7.93 9.59 2.23
N ARG A 54 -9.12 9.71 1.62
CA ARG A 54 -9.27 9.81 0.16
C ARG A 54 -8.47 10.94 -0.46
N GLU A 55 -8.43 12.10 0.19
CA GLU A 55 -7.66 13.27 -0.28
C GLU A 55 -6.15 12.99 -0.22
N ARG A 56 -5.66 12.46 0.90
CA ARG A 56 -4.23 12.14 1.10
C ARG A 56 -3.77 11.03 0.15
N LEU A 57 -4.60 10.02 -0.09
CA LEU A 57 -4.36 8.99 -1.11
C LEU A 57 -4.35 9.60 -2.52
N GLY A 58 -5.27 10.51 -2.83
CA GLY A 58 -5.27 11.24 -4.08
C GLY A 58 -3.99 12.04 -4.31
N GLN A 59 -3.46 12.70 -3.27
CA GLN A 59 -2.18 13.41 -3.33
C GLN A 59 -1.00 12.46 -3.52
N LEU A 60 -0.98 11.33 -2.78
CA LEU A 60 0.06 10.31 -2.91
C LEU A 60 0.14 9.78 -4.33
N TYR A 61 -0.99 9.31 -4.88
CA TYR A 61 -1.02 8.73 -6.21
C TYR A 61 -0.89 9.78 -7.30
N GLY A 62 -1.40 11.01 -7.08
CA GLY A 62 -1.22 12.12 -8.02
C GLY A 62 0.21 12.65 -8.10
N THR A 63 1.04 12.37 -7.07
CA THR A 63 2.44 12.82 -7.02
C THR A 63 3.41 11.71 -7.40
N TYR A 64 3.20 10.49 -6.91
CA TYR A 64 4.13 9.36 -7.01
C TYR A 64 3.54 8.12 -7.67
N GLY A 65 2.23 8.09 -7.95
CA GLY A 65 1.55 6.96 -8.56
C GLY A 65 1.66 6.92 -10.10
N PRO A 66 0.95 5.99 -10.75
CA PRO A 66 1.04 5.80 -12.19
C PRO A 66 0.68 7.07 -12.98
N GLY A 67 1.57 7.51 -13.87
CA GLY A 67 1.37 8.71 -14.68
C GLY A 67 1.58 10.04 -13.95
N ALA A 68 2.01 10.00 -12.69
CA ALA A 68 2.29 11.19 -11.89
C ALA A 68 3.64 11.85 -12.24
N PRO A 69 3.86 13.13 -11.87
CA PRO A 69 5.10 13.85 -12.16
C PRO A 69 6.37 13.22 -11.57
N PHE A 70 6.25 12.48 -10.46
CA PHE A 70 7.37 11.80 -9.79
C PHE A 70 7.20 10.27 -9.77
N ALA A 71 6.54 9.72 -10.80
CA ALA A 71 6.32 8.29 -11.03
C ALA A 71 7.59 7.52 -11.43
N ASP A 72 8.67 7.67 -10.65
CA ASP A 72 9.87 6.85 -10.82
C ASP A 72 9.58 5.43 -10.31
N GLU A 73 9.30 4.50 -11.23
CA GLU A 73 8.98 3.10 -10.90
C GLU A 73 10.04 2.42 -10.02
N SER A 74 11.32 2.82 -10.11
CA SER A 74 12.38 2.25 -9.28
C SER A 74 12.34 2.71 -7.82
N ARG A 75 11.68 3.84 -7.56
CA ARG A 75 11.59 4.49 -6.23
C ARG A 75 10.18 4.45 -5.63
N CYS A 76 9.18 4.47 -6.49
CA CYS A 76 7.77 4.58 -6.15
C CYS A 76 6.99 3.31 -6.55
N PHE A 77 7.69 2.18 -6.74
CA PHE A 77 7.09 0.90 -7.15
C PHE A 77 5.78 0.59 -6.43
N LEU A 78 5.77 0.67 -5.09
CA LEU A 78 4.56 0.39 -4.30
C LEU A 78 3.42 1.35 -4.61
N ALA A 79 3.68 2.65 -4.87
CA ALA A 79 2.65 3.63 -5.21
C ALA A 79 1.94 3.30 -6.53
N HIS A 80 2.51 2.43 -7.36
CA HIS A 80 1.93 1.95 -8.61
C HIS A 80 1.10 0.68 -8.44
N GLN A 81 1.09 0.09 -7.25
CA GLN A 81 0.46 -1.20 -6.99
C GLN A 81 -0.66 -1.08 -5.93
N PRO A 82 -1.69 -1.93 -6.01
CA PRO A 82 -2.84 -1.89 -5.09
C PRO A 82 -2.47 -2.18 -3.63
N GLU A 83 -1.41 -2.95 -3.36
CA GLU A 83 -0.94 -3.22 -2.00
C GLU A 83 -0.48 -1.98 -1.23
N SER A 84 -0.18 -0.86 -1.92
CA SER A 84 0.14 0.41 -1.27
C SER A 84 -0.93 0.86 -0.28
N LEU A 85 -2.22 0.60 -0.57
CA LEU A 85 -3.32 0.93 0.33
C LEU A 85 -3.19 0.22 1.68
N VAL A 86 -2.86 -1.07 1.63
CA VAL A 86 -2.68 -1.88 2.84
C VAL A 86 -1.47 -1.39 3.61
N VAL A 87 -0.37 -1.06 2.92
CA VAL A 87 0.82 -0.49 3.57
C VAL A 87 0.53 0.86 4.21
N CYS A 88 -0.16 1.79 3.53
CA CYS A 88 -0.57 3.08 4.09
C CYS A 88 -1.43 2.91 5.35
N GLU A 89 -2.44 2.04 5.29
CA GLU A 89 -3.32 1.76 6.42
C GLU A 89 -2.54 1.19 7.61
N ARG A 90 -1.62 0.25 7.37
CA ARG A 90 -0.77 -0.33 8.42
C ARG A 90 0.21 0.67 9.01
N LEU A 91 0.78 1.56 8.19
CA LEU A 91 1.68 2.60 8.67
C LEU A 91 1.01 3.59 9.62
N ASP A 92 -0.28 3.85 9.43
CA ASP A 92 -1.10 4.71 10.29
C ASP A 92 -1.61 3.94 11.53
N ALA A 93 -2.10 2.70 11.36
CA ALA A 93 -2.67 1.91 12.45
C ALA A 93 -1.62 1.27 13.37
N ALA A 94 -0.45 0.92 12.84
CA ALA A 94 0.63 0.23 13.56
C ALA A 94 2.00 0.72 13.05
N PRO A 95 2.49 1.90 13.49
CA PRO A 95 3.71 2.50 12.94
C PRO A 95 4.99 1.66 13.04
N LEU A 96 5.07 0.77 14.02
CA LEU A 96 6.19 -0.16 14.27
C LEU A 96 6.05 -1.50 13.52
N TRP A 97 4.94 -1.71 12.79
CA TRP A 97 4.66 -2.94 12.06
C TRP A 97 5.76 -3.31 11.06
N LEU A 98 6.42 -2.31 10.46
CA LEU A 98 7.56 -2.52 9.55
C LEU A 98 8.71 -3.29 10.20
N GLU A 99 8.92 -3.16 11.51
CA GLU A 99 9.99 -3.89 12.22
C GLU A 99 9.72 -5.41 12.24
N GLY A 100 8.44 -5.81 12.21
CA GLY A 100 8.02 -7.22 12.16
C GLY A 100 7.88 -7.81 10.76
N VAL A 101 7.90 -6.97 9.71
CA VAL A 101 7.74 -7.38 8.30
C VAL A 101 9.08 -7.77 7.66
N ARG A 102 10.21 -7.60 8.37
CA ARG A 102 11.54 -8.05 7.93
C ARG A 102 11.49 -9.52 7.49
N SER A 103 11.42 -9.73 6.19
CA SER A 103 11.30 -11.03 5.53
C SER A 103 12.41 -11.13 4.50
N ASP A 104 13.10 -12.27 4.45
CA ASP A 104 14.22 -12.56 3.53
C ASP A 104 13.79 -12.66 2.05
N GLU A 105 12.49 -12.63 1.75
CA GLU A 105 11.96 -12.95 0.41
C GLU A 105 11.84 -11.73 -0.52
N LEU A 106 12.08 -10.52 -0.02
CA LEU A 106 12.05 -9.27 -0.80
C LEU A 106 13.06 -8.29 -0.19
N ASP A 107 13.70 -7.44 -1.00
CA ASP A 107 14.22 -6.13 -0.53
C ASP A 107 13.08 -5.19 -0.06
N ALA A 108 11.99 -5.78 0.46
CA ALA A 108 10.80 -5.14 0.97
C ALA A 108 11.15 -4.16 2.07
N GLU A 109 12.21 -4.38 2.86
CA GLU A 109 12.64 -3.41 3.86
C GLU A 109 12.97 -2.06 3.22
N VAL A 110 13.77 -2.04 2.16
CA VAL A 110 14.16 -0.79 1.48
C VAL A 110 12.96 -0.16 0.75
N VAL A 111 12.13 -0.99 0.12
CA VAL A 111 10.97 -0.52 -0.65
C VAL A 111 9.89 0.02 0.29
N LEU A 112 9.60 -0.66 1.40
CA LEU A 112 8.62 -0.26 2.40
C LEU A 112 9.11 0.95 3.21
N ASP A 113 10.39 1.02 3.58
CA ASP A 113 10.95 2.16 4.30
C ASP A 113 10.85 3.45 3.47
N ARG A 114 11.25 3.38 2.19
CA ARG A 114 11.09 4.48 1.22
C ARG A 114 9.63 4.89 1.07
N PHE A 115 8.74 3.93 0.84
CA PHE A 115 7.31 4.22 0.70
C PHE A 115 6.71 4.81 1.99
N SER A 116 7.16 4.35 3.16
CA SER A 116 6.73 4.91 4.44
C SER A 116 7.14 6.36 4.60
N THR A 117 8.33 6.72 4.10
CA THR A 117 8.82 8.10 4.08
C THR A 117 7.95 8.97 3.16
N LEU A 118 7.58 8.47 1.97
CA LEU A 118 6.66 9.16 1.06
C LEU A 118 5.30 9.41 1.73
N TRP A 119 4.72 8.39 2.36
CA TRP A 119 3.42 8.52 3.02
C TRP A 119 3.45 9.44 4.24
N ARG A 120 4.48 9.35 5.08
CA ARG A 120 4.56 10.09 6.36
C ARG A 120 5.03 11.54 6.20
N PHE A 121 5.90 11.81 5.23
CA PHE A 121 6.60 13.09 5.12
C PHE A 121 6.61 13.70 3.71
N GLY A 122 6.15 12.96 2.70
CA GLY A 122 6.20 13.37 1.29
C GLY A 122 4.93 14.01 0.74
N LEU A 123 3.90 14.23 1.57
CA LEU A 123 2.60 14.81 1.20
C LEU A 123 2.39 16.16 1.88
#